data_AF-A0A350U9U9-F1
#
_entry.id   AF-A0A350U9U9-F1
#
_cell.length_a   1.000
_cell.length_b   1.000
_cell.length_c   1.000
_cell.angle_alpha   90.00
_cell.angle_beta   90.00
_cell.angle_gamma   90.00
#
_symmetry.space_group_name_H-M   'P 1'
#
loop_
_entity.id
_entity.type
_entity.pdbx_description
1 polymer ?
#
loop_
_entity_poly.entity_id
_entity_poly.type
_entity_poly.pdbx_seq_one_letter_code
_entity_poly.pdbx_strand_id
1 'polypeptide(L)'
;MAAQSEKPSWYTMDQIVSLCKGRGFVYPGSEIYGGLANSWDYGPLGVEFKNNIKRAWWRKFVQESPYNVGMDAAILMNPETWVASGHVGGFSDPLMDCKSCRARFRADKLIEDYIAEQNLTDVRPDGWTNAQMEDFIKEKGIVCPECGKTEFTGIRKFNLMFKTFQGVTEDTASELYLRPETAQGIFVNFKSVLTTTRRKLPFGIAQIGKSFRNEITPGNFIFRTR
;
A
#
# COMPACT_ATOMS: atom_id res chain seq x y z
N MET A 1 5.68 -19.08 29.01
CA MET A 1 5.25 -17.69 28.68
C MET A 1 3.82 -17.77 28.20
N ALA A 2 2.89 -17.13 28.92
CA ALA A 2 1.46 -17.24 28.66
C ALA A 2 1.11 -16.55 27.33
N ALA A 3 0.37 -17.27 26.49
CA ALA A 3 -0.29 -16.70 25.31
C ALA A 3 -1.14 -15.50 25.76
N GLN A 4 -0.88 -14.33 25.18
CA GLN A 4 -1.78 -13.19 25.33
C GLN A 4 -3.10 -13.57 24.68
N SER A 5 -4.10 -13.94 25.48
CA SER A 5 -5.47 -14.09 25.01
C SER A 5 -5.91 -12.74 24.45
N GLU A 6 -6.07 -12.64 23.13
CA GLU A 6 -6.67 -11.47 22.49
C GLU A 6 -8.04 -11.22 23.13
N LYS A 7 -8.18 -10.10 23.83
CA LYS A 7 -9.49 -9.68 24.33
C LYS A 7 -10.39 -9.48 23.10
N PRO A 8 -11.58 -10.08 23.04
CA PRO A 8 -12.45 -9.92 21.88
C PRO A 8 -12.76 -8.42 21.72
N SER A 9 -12.52 -7.92 20.51
CA SER A 9 -12.96 -6.57 20.12
C SER A 9 -14.44 -6.43 20.40
N TRP A 10 -14.84 -5.31 21.01
CA TRP A 10 -16.24 -5.00 21.29
C TRP A 10 -17.11 -4.92 20.02
N TYR A 11 -16.48 -4.73 18.86
CA TYR A 11 -17.16 -4.64 17.56
C TYR A 11 -16.45 -5.46 16.50
N THR A 12 -17.21 -6.13 15.64
CA THR A 12 -16.69 -6.78 14.44
C THR A 12 -16.39 -5.75 13.35
N MET A 13 -15.56 -6.11 12.38
CA MET A 13 -15.25 -5.20 11.27
C MET A 13 -16.50 -4.85 10.45
N ASP A 14 -17.39 -5.82 10.23
CA ASP A 14 -18.65 -5.60 9.51
C ASP A 14 -19.55 -4.59 10.23
N GLN A 15 -19.58 -4.61 11.56
CA GLN A 15 -20.32 -3.62 12.34
C GLN A 15 -19.75 -2.21 12.15
N ILE A 16 -18.41 -2.07 12.14
CA ILE A 16 -17.75 -0.78 11.91
C ILE A 16 -18.02 -0.27 10.49
N VAL A 17 -17.89 -1.14 9.48
CA VAL A 17 -18.13 -0.80 8.07
C VAL A 17 -19.59 -0.36 7.86
N SER A 18 -20.54 -1.10 8.42
CA SER A 18 -21.97 -0.78 8.36
C SER A 18 -22.27 0.57 8.99
N LEU A 19 -21.69 0.86 10.17
CA LEU A 19 -21.86 2.16 10.83
C LEU A 19 -21.27 3.30 10.00
N CYS A 20 -20.05 3.13 9.48
CA CYS A 20 -19.39 4.13 8.64
C CYS A 20 -20.23 4.48 7.41
N LYS A 21 -20.82 3.47 6.75
CA LYS A 21 -21.72 3.67 5.61
C LYS A 21 -23.01 4.36 6.03
N GLY A 22 -23.70 3.83 7.04
CA GLY A 22 -25.00 4.34 7.50
C GLY A 22 -24.95 5.76 8.08
N ARG A 23 -23.78 6.22 8.53
CA ARG A 23 -23.57 7.58 9.07
C ARG A 23 -22.90 8.55 8.10
N GLY A 24 -22.57 8.12 6.88
CA GLY A 24 -21.95 8.99 5.89
C GLY A 24 -20.48 9.32 6.14
N PHE A 25 -19.72 8.36 6.69
CA PHE A 25 -18.27 8.45 6.83
C PHE A 25 -17.54 7.88 5.62
N VAL A 26 -17.82 6.62 5.25
CA VAL A 26 -17.12 5.94 4.16
C VAL A 26 -18.11 5.10 3.35
N TYR A 27 -18.01 5.18 2.03
CA TYR A 27 -18.80 4.41 1.07
C TYR A 27 -17.89 3.54 0.22
N PRO A 28 -18.35 2.36 -0.24
CA PRO A 28 -17.70 1.63 -1.33
C PRO A 28 -17.56 2.53 -2.57
N GLY A 29 -16.37 2.60 -3.15
CA GLY A 29 -16.16 3.38 -4.36
C GLY A 29 -16.96 2.80 -5.52
N SER A 30 -17.59 3.65 -6.33
CA SER A 30 -18.42 3.25 -7.49
C SER A 30 -19.56 2.27 -7.12
N GLU A 31 -20.17 2.42 -5.94
CA GLU A 31 -21.16 1.48 -5.39
C GLU A 31 -22.31 1.14 -6.37
N ILE A 32 -22.89 2.14 -7.03
CA ILE A 32 -24.02 1.93 -7.96
C ILE A 32 -23.66 1.08 -9.20
N TYR A 33 -22.37 0.89 -9.46
CA TYR A 33 -21.84 0.08 -10.56
C TYR A 33 -21.28 -1.27 -10.08
N GLY A 34 -21.66 -1.72 -8.87
CA GLY A 34 -21.18 -2.97 -8.28
C GLY A 34 -19.92 -2.82 -7.43
N GLY A 35 -19.44 -1.60 -7.24
CA GLY A 35 -18.26 -1.30 -6.44
C GLY A 35 -16.94 -1.51 -7.19
N LEU A 36 -15.89 -0.87 -6.72
CA LEU A 36 -14.52 -1.12 -7.15
C LEU A 36 -13.69 -1.60 -5.95
N ALA A 37 -13.12 -2.80 -6.06
CA ALA A 37 -12.34 -3.40 -4.98
C ALA A 37 -11.22 -2.45 -4.50
N ASN A 38 -11.10 -2.32 -3.17
CA ASN A 38 -10.12 -1.45 -2.48
C ASN A 38 -10.21 0.04 -2.85
N SER A 39 -11.36 0.49 -3.38
CA SER A 39 -11.68 1.91 -3.60
C SER A 39 -12.78 2.34 -2.63
N TRP A 40 -12.60 3.51 -1.99
CA TRP A 40 -13.50 4.01 -0.96
C TRP A 40 -13.67 5.52 -1.05
N ASP A 41 -14.92 5.97 -0.95
CA ASP A 41 -15.29 7.38 -0.96
C ASP A 41 -15.56 7.86 0.46
N TYR A 42 -15.11 9.07 0.80
CA TYR A 42 -15.39 9.68 2.11
C TYR A 42 -16.65 10.53 1.99
N GLY A 43 -17.69 10.17 2.74
CA GLY A 43 -18.98 10.90 2.78
C GLY A 43 -18.90 12.22 3.56
N PRO A 44 -20.05 12.91 3.77
CA PRO A 44 -20.08 14.24 4.40
C PRO A 44 -19.40 14.32 5.78
N LEU A 45 -19.64 13.34 6.66
CA LEU A 45 -18.95 13.32 7.97
C LEU A 45 -17.51 12.83 7.85
N GLY A 46 -17.26 11.92 6.92
CA GLY A 46 -15.93 11.36 6.68
C GLY A 46 -14.93 12.38 6.16
N VAL A 47 -15.35 13.27 5.26
CA VAL A 47 -14.48 14.32 4.72
C VAL A 47 -14.10 15.34 5.80
N GLU A 48 -15.06 15.73 6.65
CA GLU A 48 -14.78 16.62 7.79
C GLU A 48 -13.85 15.98 8.80
N PHE A 49 -14.12 14.72 9.15
CA PHE A 49 -13.27 13.95 10.07
C PHE A 49 -11.83 13.81 9.53
N LYS A 50 -11.68 13.43 8.27
CA LYS A 50 -10.38 13.30 7.60
C LYS A 50 -9.63 14.63 7.53
N ASN A 51 -10.34 15.71 7.22
CA ASN A 51 -9.74 17.04 7.16
C ASN A 51 -9.32 17.54 8.55
N ASN A 52 -10.10 17.26 9.60
CA ASN A 52 -9.74 17.54 10.98
C ASN A 52 -8.43 16.83 11.38
N ILE A 53 -8.30 15.54 11.05
CA ILE A 53 -7.07 14.78 11.32
C ILE A 53 -5.87 15.40 10.58
N LYS A 54 -6.01 15.69 9.28
CA LYS A 54 -4.95 16.33 8.49
C LYS A 54 -4.52 17.67 9.08
N ARG A 55 -5.49 18.52 9.46
CA ARG A 55 -5.22 19.82 10.09
C ARG A 55 -4.49 19.66 11.42
N ALA A 56 -4.94 18.74 12.28
CA ALA A 56 -4.29 18.46 13.56
C ALA A 56 -2.85 17.98 13.37
N TRP A 57 -2.62 17.07 12.42
CA TRP A 57 -1.27 16.59 12.08
C TRP A 57 -0.39 17.72 11.55
N TRP A 58 -0.89 18.52 10.60
CA TRP A 58 -0.13 19.62 10.01
C TRP A 58 0.23 20.69 11.05
N ARG A 59 -0.73 21.04 11.92
CA ARG A 59 -0.48 21.94 13.04
C ARG A 59 0.63 21.41 13.93
N LYS A 60 0.53 20.16 14.36
CA LYS A 60 1.47 19.56 15.31
C LYS A 60 2.89 19.40 14.75
N PHE A 61 3.00 18.84 13.55
CA PHE A 61 4.30 18.42 13.00
C PHE A 61 4.96 19.47 12.11
N VAL A 62 4.19 20.42 11.58
CA VAL A 62 4.72 21.46 10.68
C VAL A 62 4.67 22.83 11.33
N GLN A 63 3.50 23.31 11.73
CA GLN A 63 3.34 24.69 12.21
C GLN A 63 3.92 24.92 13.61
N GLU A 64 3.72 23.97 14.54
CA GLU A 64 4.27 24.02 15.90
C GLU A 64 5.75 23.62 15.96
N SER A 65 6.31 23.05 14.87
CA SER A 65 7.72 22.69 14.79
C SER A 65 8.55 23.89 14.32
N PRO A 66 9.56 24.34 15.09
CA PRO A 66 10.42 25.44 14.65
C PRO A 66 11.33 25.06 13.50
N TYR A 67 11.50 23.76 13.22
CA TYR A 67 12.44 23.25 12.21
C TYR A 67 11.76 22.88 10.90
N ASN A 68 10.52 22.39 10.95
CA ASN A 68 9.90 21.79 9.77
C ASN A 68 9.32 22.85 8.83
N VAL A 69 9.25 22.49 7.55
CA VAL A 69 8.60 23.27 6.50
C VAL A 69 7.67 22.38 5.68
N GLY A 70 6.66 22.99 5.07
CA GLY A 70 5.69 22.27 4.23
C GLY A 70 6.00 22.36 2.74
N MET A 71 5.61 21.34 1.99
CA MET A 71 5.58 21.36 0.53
C MET A 71 4.46 20.46 -0.02
N ASP A 72 4.13 20.66 -1.29
CA ASP A 72 3.22 19.78 -2.05
C ASP A 72 3.76 19.55 -3.46
N ALA A 73 4.30 18.36 -3.70
CA ALA A 73 4.81 17.94 -5.00
C ALA A 73 3.70 17.34 -5.88
N ALA A 74 3.91 17.37 -7.19
CA ALA A 74 3.06 16.70 -8.16
C ALA A 74 2.97 15.18 -7.91
N ILE A 75 1.87 14.57 -8.37
CA ILE A 75 1.69 13.11 -8.36
C ILE A 75 2.49 12.45 -9.49
N LEU A 76 2.42 13.03 -10.69
CA LEU A 76 3.19 12.60 -11.85
C LEU A 76 4.58 13.20 -11.76
N MET A 77 5.59 12.33 -11.83
CA MET A 77 7.00 12.69 -11.78
C MET A 77 7.72 12.04 -12.96
N ASN A 78 8.88 12.59 -13.33
CA ASN A 78 9.73 11.99 -14.34
C ASN A 78 10.07 10.53 -13.94
N PRO A 79 9.91 9.54 -14.84
CA PRO A 79 10.16 8.12 -14.57
C PRO A 79 11.53 7.80 -13.98
N GLU A 80 12.55 8.57 -14.36
CA GLU A 80 13.92 8.42 -13.84
C GLU A 80 13.99 8.58 -12.32
N THR A 81 13.04 9.33 -11.71
CA THR A 81 12.92 9.42 -10.25
C THR A 81 12.66 8.05 -9.62
N TRP A 82 11.82 7.23 -10.27
CA TRP A 82 11.43 5.90 -9.79
C TRP A 82 12.48 4.84 -10.12
N VAL A 83 13.27 5.05 -11.18
CA VAL A 83 14.45 4.23 -11.48
C VAL A 83 15.55 4.50 -10.45
N ALA A 84 15.91 5.77 -10.25
CA ALA A 84 16.97 6.17 -9.33
C ALA A 84 16.66 5.81 -7.86
N SER A 85 15.40 5.87 -7.45
CA SER A 85 14.97 5.43 -6.12
C SER A 85 14.82 3.91 -5.97
N GLY A 86 14.98 3.15 -7.06
CA GLY A 86 14.89 1.69 -7.06
C GLY A 86 13.46 1.13 -7.12
N HIS A 87 12.42 1.98 -7.17
CA HIS A 87 11.03 1.53 -7.19
C HIS A 87 10.71 0.69 -8.43
N VAL A 88 11.20 1.07 -9.62
CA VAL A 88 10.93 0.31 -10.85
C VAL A 88 11.46 -1.13 -10.77
N GLY A 89 12.62 -1.35 -10.14
CA GLY A 89 13.27 -2.66 -10.04
C GLY A 89 12.96 -3.46 -8.78
N GLY A 90 12.60 -2.79 -7.68
CA GLY A 90 12.50 -3.38 -6.34
C GLY A 90 11.13 -3.26 -5.69
N PHE A 91 10.23 -2.40 -6.17
CA PHE A 91 8.90 -2.21 -5.56
C PHE A 91 7.88 -3.19 -6.15
N SER A 92 8.04 -4.46 -5.81
CA SER A 92 7.23 -5.56 -6.33
C SER A 92 6.91 -6.62 -5.30
N ASP A 93 5.71 -7.18 -5.37
CA ASP A 93 5.31 -8.34 -4.58
C ASP A 93 5.63 -9.66 -5.30
N PRO A 94 5.98 -10.72 -4.56
CA PRO A 94 6.14 -12.07 -5.11
C PRO A 94 4.76 -12.71 -5.34
N LEU A 95 4.32 -12.75 -6.61
CA LEU A 95 2.99 -13.23 -6.99
C LEU A 95 3.04 -14.64 -7.59
N MET A 96 2.11 -15.50 -7.19
CA MET A 96 1.86 -16.81 -7.80
C MET A 96 0.36 -17.05 -8.00
N ASP A 97 0.00 -17.88 -8.99
CA ASP A 97 -1.39 -18.26 -9.24
C ASP A 97 -1.61 -19.74 -8.95
N CYS A 98 -2.78 -20.10 -8.39
CA CYS A 98 -3.19 -21.50 -8.36
C CYS A 98 -3.57 -21.94 -9.77
N LYS A 99 -2.93 -22.99 -10.30
CA LYS A 99 -3.18 -23.50 -11.66
C LYS A 99 -4.60 -24.01 -11.85
N SER A 100 -5.26 -24.42 -10.77
CA SER A 100 -6.60 -25.01 -10.82
C SER A 100 -7.74 -24.00 -10.76
N CYS A 101 -7.70 -23.02 -9.85
CA CYS A 101 -8.78 -22.03 -9.70
C CYS A 101 -8.41 -20.64 -10.21
N ARG A 102 -7.16 -20.43 -10.63
CA ARG A 102 -6.60 -19.15 -11.12
C ARG A 102 -6.62 -18.01 -10.08
N ALA A 103 -6.91 -18.33 -8.82
CA ALA A 103 -6.77 -17.39 -7.72
C ALA A 103 -5.31 -16.96 -7.57
N ARG A 104 -5.10 -15.69 -7.22
CA ARG A 104 -3.78 -15.06 -7.15
C ARG A 104 -3.38 -14.86 -5.70
N PHE A 105 -2.17 -15.24 -5.36
CA PHE A 105 -1.65 -15.18 -4.01
C PHE A 105 -0.30 -14.48 -3.98
N ARG A 106 -0.11 -13.69 -2.93
CA ARG A 106 1.19 -13.22 -2.50
C ARG A 106 1.91 -14.39 -1.83
N ALA A 107 3.04 -14.81 -2.37
CA ALA A 107 3.76 -16.00 -1.91
C ALA A 107 4.29 -15.84 -0.49
N ASP A 108 4.81 -14.66 -0.16
CA ASP A 108 5.22 -14.29 1.19
C ASP A 108 4.05 -14.38 2.18
N LYS A 109 2.90 -13.82 1.81
CA LYS A 109 1.70 -13.85 2.66
C LYS A 109 1.17 -15.27 2.87
N LEU A 110 1.17 -16.09 1.82
CA LEU A 110 0.77 -17.49 1.92
C LEU A 110 1.66 -18.28 2.89
N ILE A 111 2.96 -17.98 2.90
CA ILE A 111 3.92 -18.56 3.84
C ILE A 111 3.70 -18.03 5.26
N GLU A 112 3.51 -16.71 5.44
CA GLU A 112 3.20 -16.11 6.74
C GLU A 112 1.95 -16.71 7.38
N ASP A 113 0.88 -16.87 6.60
CA ASP A 113 -0.39 -17.42 7.08
C ASP A 113 -0.22 -18.88 7.52
N TYR A 114 0.50 -19.69 6.73
CA TYR A 114 0.85 -21.06 7.11
C TYR A 114 1.70 -21.12 8.39
N ILE A 115 2.71 -20.26 8.52
CA ILE A 115 3.58 -20.17 9.70
C ILE A 115 2.75 -19.84 10.95
N ALA A 116 1.80 -18.89 10.83
CA ALA A 116 0.92 -18.50 11.91
C ALA A 116 -0.02 -19.65 12.32
N GLU A 117 -0.63 -20.35 11.36
CA GLU A 117 -1.51 -21.49 11.62
C GLU A 117 -0.77 -22.65 12.30
N GLN A 118 0.48 -22.90 11.89
CA GLN A 118 1.32 -23.96 12.46
C GLN A 118 2.09 -23.54 13.72
N ASN A 119 1.91 -22.30 14.20
CA ASN A 119 2.64 -21.73 15.34
C ASN A 119 4.18 -21.85 15.22
N LEU A 120 4.72 -21.69 14.02
CA LEU A 120 6.16 -21.75 13.77
C LEU A 120 6.81 -20.40 14.11
N THR A 121 7.51 -20.29 15.23
CA THR A 121 8.11 -19.00 15.65
C THR A 121 9.49 -18.72 15.05
N ASP A 122 10.14 -19.75 14.50
CA ASP A 122 11.55 -19.70 14.09
C ASP A 122 11.74 -19.44 12.59
N VAL A 123 10.64 -19.38 11.82
CA VAL A 123 10.68 -19.16 10.38
C VAL A 123 10.29 -17.71 10.10
N ARG A 124 11.21 -16.94 9.52
CA ARG A 124 10.95 -15.59 9.01
C ARG A 124 11.17 -15.57 7.50
N PRO A 125 10.10 -15.41 6.69
CA PRO A 125 10.22 -15.33 5.24
C PRO A 125 10.78 -13.98 4.74
N ASP A 126 10.97 -13.01 5.64
CA ASP A 126 11.52 -11.69 5.34
C ASP A 126 12.87 -11.79 4.60
N GLY A 127 12.90 -11.32 3.35
CA GLY A 127 14.12 -11.29 2.53
C GLY A 127 14.43 -12.57 1.77
N TRP A 128 13.53 -13.56 1.75
CA TRP A 128 13.71 -14.76 0.94
C TRP A 128 13.67 -14.45 -0.57
N THR A 129 14.44 -15.22 -1.32
CA THR A 129 14.36 -15.23 -2.79
C THR A 129 13.11 -15.97 -3.26
N ASN A 130 12.67 -15.72 -4.49
CA ASN A 130 11.56 -16.46 -5.10
C ASN A 130 11.77 -17.97 -5.07
N ALA A 131 12.99 -18.45 -5.31
CA ALA A 131 13.31 -19.88 -5.27
C ALA A 131 13.09 -20.46 -3.86
N GLN A 132 13.59 -19.79 -2.82
CA GLN A 132 13.40 -20.23 -1.43
C GLN A 132 11.92 -20.28 -1.03
N MET A 133 11.13 -19.29 -1.47
CA MET A 133 9.68 -19.30 -1.23
C MET A 133 8.99 -20.45 -1.95
N GLU A 134 9.32 -20.70 -3.22
CA GLU A 134 8.75 -21.82 -3.97
C GLU A 134 9.09 -23.18 -3.36
N ASP A 135 10.34 -23.36 -2.94
CA ASP A 135 10.81 -24.60 -2.33
C ASP A 135 10.12 -24.85 -0.99
N PHE A 136 9.96 -23.81 -0.16
CA PHE A 136 9.24 -23.91 1.11
C PHE A 136 7.77 -24.29 0.91
N ILE A 137 7.09 -23.66 -0.06
CA ILE A 137 5.69 -23.96 -0.38
C ILE A 137 5.52 -25.43 -0.81
N LYS A 138 6.46 -25.95 -1.61
CA LYS A 138 6.46 -27.35 -2.04
C LYS A 138 6.80 -28.31 -0.89
N GLU A 139 7.83 -28.01 -0.10
CA GLU A 139 8.29 -28.86 1.00
C GLU A 139 7.22 -29.01 2.09
N LYS A 140 6.56 -27.91 2.45
CA LYS A 140 5.48 -27.91 3.45
C LYS A 140 4.12 -28.31 2.89
N GLY A 141 4.02 -28.50 1.57
CA GLY A 141 2.77 -28.88 0.91
C GLY A 141 1.65 -27.87 1.12
N ILE A 142 1.97 -26.57 1.11
CA ILE A 142 0.99 -25.52 1.37
C ILE A 142 -0.10 -25.57 0.30
N VAL A 143 -1.35 -25.63 0.73
CA VAL A 143 -2.51 -25.73 -0.15
C VAL A 143 -3.06 -24.35 -0.51
N CYS A 144 -3.71 -24.26 -1.67
CA CYS A 144 -4.50 -23.10 -2.07
C CYS A 144 -5.66 -22.88 -1.08
N PRO A 145 -5.76 -21.73 -0.41
CA PRO A 145 -6.84 -21.44 0.54
C PRO A 145 -8.25 -21.50 -0.09
N GLU A 146 -8.34 -21.24 -1.39
CA GLU A 146 -9.63 -21.17 -2.12
C GLU A 146 -10.14 -22.54 -2.59
N CYS A 147 -9.25 -23.48 -2.91
CA CYS A 147 -9.66 -24.76 -3.52
C CYS A 147 -8.94 -26.00 -3.00
N GLY A 148 -8.04 -25.87 -2.03
CA GLY A 148 -7.35 -26.98 -1.36
C GLY A 148 -6.29 -27.70 -2.21
N LYS A 149 -6.01 -27.25 -3.43
CA LYS A 149 -4.99 -27.86 -4.31
C LYS A 149 -3.60 -27.23 -4.13
N THR A 150 -2.54 -27.98 -4.41
CA THR A 150 -1.13 -27.56 -4.20
C THR A 150 -0.42 -27.07 -5.46
N GLU A 151 -1.12 -27.07 -6.60
CA GLU A 151 -0.52 -26.72 -7.88
C GLU A 151 -0.50 -25.20 -8.10
N PHE A 152 0.66 -24.59 -7.88
CA PHE A 152 0.89 -23.17 -8.17
C PHE A 152 1.81 -22.95 -9.38
N THR A 153 1.72 -21.77 -9.99
CA THR A 153 2.71 -21.27 -10.96
C THR A 153 4.00 -20.86 -10.26
N GLY A 154 5.08 -20.68 -11.02
CA GLY A 154 6.28 -20.01 -10.49
C GLY A 154 5.98 -18.57 -10.04
N ILE A 155 6.78 -18.08 -9.10
CA ILE A 155 6.66 -16.74 -8.53
C ILE A 155 7.21 -15.72 -9.52
N ARG A 156 6.39 -14.72 -9.84
CA ARG A 156 6.76 -13.55 -10.66
C ARG A 156 6.72 -12.28 -9.82
N LYS A 157 7.57 -11.32 -10.17
CA LYS A 157 7.53 -9.98 -9.58
C LYS A 157 6.35 -9.20 -10.16
N PHE A 158 5.45 -8.74 -9.31
CA PHE A 158 4.37 -7.84 -9.70
C PHE A 158 4.67 -6.43 -9.22
N ASN A 159 4.90 -5.50 -10.15
CA ASN A 159 5.18 -4.10 -9.81
C ASN A 159 3.93 -3.45 -9.22
N LEU A 160 4.09 -2.86 -8.02
CA LEU A 160 2.99 -2.23 -7.28
C LEU A 160 2.73 -0.78 -7.69
N MET A 161 3.52 -0.20 -8.59
CA MET A 161 3.23 1.14 -9.10
C MET A 161 2.17 1.10 -10.20
N PHE A 162 1.24 2.06 -10.16
CA PHE A 162 0.32 2.26 -11.27
C PHE A 162 1.04 2.94 -12.43
N LYS A 163 1.07 2.25 -13.56
CA LYS A 163 1.54 2.78 -14.83
C LYS A 163 0.45 3.61 -15.49
N THR A 164 0.85 4.73 -16.07
CA THR A 164 0.02 5.57 -16.94
C THR A 164 0.87 6.06 -18.10
N PHE A 165 0.27 6.69 -19.08
CA PHE A 165 0.99 7.27 -20.22
C PHE A 165 0.65 8.76 -20.34
N GLN A 166 1.62 9.55 -20.79
CA GLN A 166 1.43 10.97 -21.10
C GLN A 166 1.92 11.25 -22.52
N GLY A 167 1.00 11.68 -23.38
CA GLY A 167 1.25 12.02 -24.77
C GLY A 167 -0.05 12.39 -25.47
N VAL A 168 0.05 12.98 -26.66
CA VAL A 168 -1.12 13.42 -27.44
C VAL A 168 -1.69 12.27 -28.26
N THR A 169 -0.84 11.33 -28.70
CA THR A 169 -1.22 10.12 -29.40
C THR A 169 -0.70 8.90 -28.65
N GLU A 170 -1.39 7.75 -28.75
CA GLU A 170 -0.97 6.50 -28.12
C GLU A 170 0.47 6.11 -28.52
N ASP A 171 0.85 6.38 -29.77
CA ASP A 171 2.18 6.05 -30.32
C ASP A 171 3.33 6.95 -29.80
N THR A 172 3.01 8.13 -29.26
CA THR A 172 4.01 9.08 -28.72
C THR A 172 3.97 9.18 -27.20
N ALA A 173 3.16 8.33 -26.55
CA ALA A 173 2.91 8.42 -25.13
C ALA A 173 4.11 7.93 -24.32
N SER A 174 4.65 8.83 -23.49
CA SER A 174 5.73 8.51 -22.55
C SER A 174 5.16 7.77 -21.35
N GLU A 175 5.77 6.65 -20.97
CA GLU A 175 5.40 5.91 -19.76
C GLU A 175 5.65 6.78 -18.52
N LEU A 176 4.67 6.83 -17.63
CA LEU A 176 4.71 7.51 -16.34
C LEU A 176 4.14 6.61 -15.24
N TYR A 177 4.31 7.05 -14.00
CA TYR A 177 3.82 6.35 -12.83
C TYR A 177 3.05 7.29 -11.91
N LEU A 178 1.96 6.80 -11.30
CA LEU A 178 1.40 7.44 -10.12
C LEU A 178 2.30 7.13 -8.93
N ARG A 179 2.70 8.16 -8.19
CA ARG A 179 3.65 7.99 -7.07
C ARG A 179 3.18 6.96 -6.03
N PRO A 180 4.02 5.97 -5.65
CA PRO A 180 3.70 4.99 -4.59
C PRO A 180 3.89 5.53 -3.17
N GLU A 181 4.52 6.70 -3.04
CA GLU A 181 4.80 7.41 -1.80
C GLU A 181 4.96 8.92 -2.05
N THR A 182 5.01 9.73 -0.99
CA THR A 182 5.22 11.19 -1.10
C THR A 182 6.68 11.64 -0.98
N ALA A 183 7.58 10.75 -0.52
CA ALA A 183 8.94 11.11 -0.13
C ALA A 183 9.81 11.57 -1.31
N GLN A 184 9.70 10.93 -2.47
CA GLN A 184 10.51 11.30 -3.65
C GLN A 184 10.31 12.76 -4.07
N GLY A 185 9.09 13.29 -3.93
CA GLY A 185 8.79 14.70 -4.18
C GLY A 185 9.63 15.63 -3.29
N ILE A 186 9.84 15.26 -2.03
CA ILE A 186 10.68 15.98 -1.08
C ILE A 186 12.15 15.92 -1.48
N PHE A 187 12.65 14.72 -1.82
CA PHE A 187 14.06 14.53 -2.16
C PHE A 187 14.49 15.33 -3.38
N VAL A 188 13.69 15.33 -4.46
CA VAL A 188 14.01 16.10 -5.67
C VAL A 188 13.97 17.62 -5.45
N ASN A 189 13.22 18.09 -4.44
CA ASN A 189 13.10 19.51 -4.10
C ASN A 189 13.99 19.96 -2.93
N PHE A 190 14.79 19.05 -2.35
CA PHE A 190 15.57 19.34 -1.13
C PHE A 190 16.43 20.60 -1.28
N LYS A 191 17.15 20.74 -2.40
CA LYS A 191 18.01 21.91 -2.68
C LYS A 191 17.18 23.20 -2.77
N SER A 192 16.08 23.19 -3.50
CA SER A 192 15.18 24.34 -3.64
C SER A 192 14.62 24.80 -2.30
N VAL A 193 14.17 23.86 -1.47
CA VAL A 193 13.65 24.15 -0.12
C VAL A 193 14.76 24.68 0.79
N LEU A 194 15.93 24.05 0.81
CA LEU A 194 17.07 24.49 1.61
C LEU A 194 17.48 25.94 1.27
N THR A 195 17.58 26.27 -0.03
CA THR A 195 17.97 27.60 -0.49
C THR A 195 16.92 28.67 -0.16
N THR A 196 15.64 28.39 -0.38
CA THR A 196 14.56 29.39 -0.21
C THR A 196 14.22 29.63 1.26
N THR A 197 14.29 28.59 2.09
CA THR A 197 13.95 28.68 3.52
C THR A 197 15.14 29.03 4.41
N ARG A 198 16.38 28.88 3.88
CA ARG A 198 17.65 29.09 4.60
C ARG A 198 17.75 28.30 5.91
N ARG A 199 17.07 27.15 6.00
CA ARG A 199 17.14 26.26 7.16
C ARG A 199 18.55 25.72 7.35
N LYS A 200 18.98 25.58 8.59
CA LYS A 200 20.19 24.83 8.96
C LYS A 200 19.80 23.41 9.32
N LEU A 201 20.68 22.46 9.05
CA LEU A 201 20.47 21.08 9.46
C LEU A 201 20.58 20.95 10.99
N PRO A 202 19.77 20.07 11.63
CA PRO A 202 18.69 19.30 11.03
C PRO A 202 17.39 20.12 10.83
N PHE A 203 16.69 19.85 9.72
CA PHE A 203 15.33 20.35 9.49
C PHE A 203 14.52 19.32 8.70
N GLY A 204 13.19 19.35 8.84
CA GLY A 204 12.28 18.44 8.14
C GLY A 204 11.51 19.14 7.04
N ILE A 205 11.10 18.36 6.03
CA ILE A 205 10.17 18.79 4.99
C ILE A 205 8.98 17.84 5.04
N ALA A 206 7.78 18.38 5.15
CA ALA A 206 6.54 17.61 5.29
C ALA A 206 5.62 17.81 4.08
N GLN A 207 4.90 16.75 3.73
CA GLN A 207 3.90 16.75 2.66
C GLN A 207 2.70 15.90 3.07
N ILE A 208 1.49 16.38 2.78
CA ILE A 208 0.27 15.57 2.84
C ILE A 208 -0.22 15.42 1.40
N GLY A 209 -0.34 14.19 0.92
CA GLY A 209 -0.79 13.95 -0.44
C GLY A 209 -1.32 12.55 -0.67
N LYS A 210 -1.85 12.31 -1.87
CA LYS A 210 -2.22 10.97 -2.33
C LYS A 210 -1.00 10.19 -2.79
N SER A 211 -1.03 8.88 -2.58
CA SER A 211 -0.09 7.89 -3.08
C SER A 211 -0.89 6.66 -3.49
N PHE A 212 -0.37 5.91 -4.45
CA PHE A 212 -1.11 4.85 -5.11
C PHE A 212 -0.32 3.55 -5.12
N ARG A 213 -0.96 2.45 -4.74
CA ARG A 213 -0.33 1.12 -4.72
C ARG A 213 -1.28 0.12 -5.35
N ASN A 214 -0.81 -0.59 -6.36
CA ASN A 214 -1.59 -1.55 -7.12
C ASN A 214 -1.75 -2.86 -6.33
N GLU A 215 -2.39 -2.78 -5.17
CA GLU A 215 -2.52 -3.92 -4.27
C GLU A 215 -3.39 -5.02 -4.90
N ILE A 216 -2.84 -6.23 -4.82
CA ILE A 216 -3.41 -7.45 -5.39
C ILE A 216 -4.46 -8.02 -4.44
N THR A 217 -4.12 -8.11 -3.15
CA THR A 217 -4.97 -8.76 -2.16
C THR A 217 -5.94 -7.74 -1.57
N PRO A 218 -7.26 -7.98 -1.61
CA PRO A 218 -8.22 -7.19 -0.87
C PRO A 218 -7.88 -7.24 0.63
N GLY A 219 -7.98 -6.10 1.31
CA GLY A 219 -7.76 -6.02 2.75
C GLY A 219 -8.98 -5.50 3.48
N ASN A 220 -8.89 -5.54 4.81
CA ASN A 220 -9.95 -5.08 5.70
C ASN A 220 -10.21 -3.58 5.47
N PHE A 221 -11.29 -3.24 4.78
CA PHE A 221 -11.80 -1.86 4.68
C PHE A 221 -10.74 -0.83 4.23
N ILE A 222 -10.62 0.32 4.91
CA ILE A 222 -9.67 1.39 4.57
C ILE A 222 -8.20 1.08 4.93
N PHE A 223 -7.89 -0.12 5.45
CA PHE A 223 -6.51 -0.50 5.79
C PHE A 223 -5.69 -0.94 4.56
N ARG A 224 -6.35 -1.38 3.48
CA ARG A 224 -5.69 -1.61 2.18
C ARG A 224 -6.50 -0.94 1.08
N THR A 225 -5.92 0.11 0.51
CA THR A 225 -6.53 0.91 -0.56
C THR A 225 -5.54 1.08 -1.70
N ARG A 226 -6.06 1.26 -2.91
CA ARG A 226 -5.25 1.51 -4.11
C ARG A 226 -4.85 2.97 -4.28
#